data_AF-A0A067E2A4-F1
#
_entry.id   AF-A0A067E2A4-F1
#
_cell.length_a   1.000
_cell.length_b   1.000
_cell.length_c   1.000
_cell.angle_alpha   90.00
_cell.angle_beta   90.00
_cell.angle_gamma   90.00
#
_symmetry.space_group_name_H-M   'P 1'
#
loop_
_entity.id
_entity.type
_entity.pdbx_description
1 polymer ?
#
loop_
_entity_poly.entity_id
_entity_poly.type
_entity_poly.pdbx_seq_one_letter_code
_entity_poly.pdbx_strand_id
1 'polypeptide(L)'
;MVFHFPCHNIDSDGFDRENLCLSITATVLSASLLVGLTTSLILFCSHFHQVEGDRNVGKMSPLVRLGTERGSVVVKWAVMILYSLLFAIGLSRALPLSCIFLCAMTSPIGKLVVSYVEENHKDKGKIFMAKYYCVRFHALFGAALVAGLITARILVTKHIPKLVFQ
;
A
#
# COMPACT_ATOMS: atom_id res chain seq x y z
N MET A 1 -10.62 36.37 -9.90
CA MET A 1 -11.93 35.74 -10.14
C MET A 1 -12.35 35.08 -8.84
N VAL A 2 -13.08 35.84 -8.01
CA VAL A 2 -13.58 35.41 -6.70
C VAL A 2 -14.92 34.73 -6.96
N PHE A 3 -15.03 33.43 -6.69
CA PHE A 3 -16.32 32.74 -6.76
C PHE A 3 -17.07 33.00 -5.46
N HIS A 4 -18.08 33.87 -5.56
CA HIS A 4 -19.06 34.12 -4.52
C HIS A 4 -20.21 33.12 -4.70
N PHE A 5 -20.32 32.13 -3.81
CA PHE A 5 -21.50 31.25 -3.73
C PHE A 5 -22.44 31.79 -2.65
N PRO A 6 -23.72 32.06 -2.96
CA PRO A 6 -24.68 32.50 -1.95
C PRO A 6 -25.04 31.31 -1.04
N CYS A 7 -25.11 31.60 0.25
CA CYS A 7 -25.51 30.68 1.30
C CYS A 7 -27.05 30.62 1.34
N HIS A 8 -27.63 29.43 1.16
CA HIS A 8 -29.04 29.17 1.49
C HIS A 8 -29.09 27.93 2.38
N ASN A 9 -29.46 28.15 3.64
CA ASN A 9 -29.64 27.16 4.71
C ASN A 9 -30.58 26.02 4.29
N ILE A 10 -30.15 24.77 4.45
CA ILE A 10 -30.96 23.63 4.94
C ILE A 10 -30.00 22.70 5.71
N ASP A 11 -30.37 22.30 6.93
CA ASP A 11 -29.63 21.49 7.92
C ASP A 11 -29.20 20.06 7.49
N SER A 12 -28.88 19.84 6.22
CA SER A 12 -28.35 18.59 5.65
C SER A 12 -26.82 18.59 5.48
N ASP A 13 -26.19 19.77 5.52
CA ASP A 13 -24.74 19.93 5.33
C ASP A 13 -23.90 19.33 6.46
N GLY A 14 -24.39 19.25 7.69
CA GLY A 14 -23.64 18.69 8.83
C GLY A 14 -23.36 17.20 8.67
N PHE A 15 -24.41 16.42 8.40
CA PHE A 15 -24.32 14.97 8.23
C PHE A 15 -23.51 14.59 6.97
N ASP A 16 -23.70 15.28 5.85
CA ASP A 16 -22.95 15.00 4.62
C ASP A 16 -21.47 15.40 4.73
N ARG A 17 -21.14 16.49 5.44
CA ARG A 17 -19.76 16.91 5.70
C ARG A 17 -19.03 15.95 6.64
N GLU A 18 -19.70 15.46 7.68
CA GLU A 18 -19.13 14.46 8.59
C GLU A 18 -18.86 13.13 7.87
N ASN A 19 -19.82 12.64 7.08
CA ASN A 19 -19.65 11.41 6.30
C ASN A 19 -18.56 11.54 5.20
N LEU A 20 -18.46 12.69 4.55
CA LEU A 20 -17.41 12.97 3.57
C LEU A 20 -16.03 13.04 4.22
N CYS A 21 -15.92 13.71 5.38
CA CYS A 21 -14.68 13.81 6.13
C CYS A 21 -14.21 12.44 6.63
N LEU A 22 -15.13 11.63 7.16
CA LEU A 22 -14.87 10.25 7.58
C LEU A 22 -14.42 9.37 6.41
N SER A 23 -15.08 9.48 5.26
CA SER A 23 -14.73 8.72 4.04
C SER A 23 -13.34 9.11 3.50
N ILE A 24 -13.05 10.41 3.40
CA ILE A 24 -11.72 10.91 2.99
C ILE A 24 -10.65 10.45 3.97
N THR A 25 -10.91 10.58 5.27
CA THR A 25 -9.97 10.15 6.32
C THR A 25 -9.72 8.65 6.24
N ALA A 26 -10.76 7.84 6.05
CA ALA A 26 -10.64 6.40 5.89
C ALA A 26 -9.83 6.01 4.64
N THR A 27 -10.07 6.66 3.49
CA THR A 27 -9.29 6.39 2.26
C THR A 27 -7.82 6.78 2.43
N VAL A 28 -7.53 7.94 3.04
CA VAL A 28 -6.15 8.40 3.27
C VAL A 28 -5.43 7.48 4.25
N LEU A 29 -6.04 7.17 5.40
CA LEU A 29 -5.44 6.25 6.37
C LEU A 29 -5.18 4.87 5.77
N SER A 30 -6.13 4.37 4.98
CA SER A 30 -6.00 3.09 4.29
C SER A 30 -4.87 3.08 3.27
N ALA A 31 -4.79 4.13 2.44
CA ALA A 31 -3.71 4.28 1.47
C ALA A 31 -2.34 4.39 2.15
N SER A 32 -2.24 5.22 3.20
CA SER A 32 -1.02 5.38 4.00
C SER A 32 -0.59 4.07 4.66
N LEU A 33 -1.53 3.27 5.17
CA LEU A 33 -1.23 1.98 5.80
C LEU A 33 -0.67 0.98 4.78
N LEU A 34 -1.27 0.84 3.60
CA LEU A 34 -0.80 -0.05 2.54
C LEU A 34 0.59 0.38 2.02
N VAL A 35 0.78 1.67 1.78
CA VAL A 35 2.06 2.23 1.33
C VAL A 35 3.13 2.07 2.42
N GLY A 36 2.79 2.35 3.68
CA GLY A 36 3.69 2.19 4.82
C GLY A 36 4.16 0.74 5.03
N LEU A 37 3.28 -0.25 4.81
CA LEU A 37 3.64 -1.67 4.84
C LEU A 37 4.67 -2.02 3.76
N THR A 38 4.46 -1.57 2.52
CA THR A 38 5.44 -1.80 1.43
C THR A 38 6.77 -1.08 1.68
N THR A 39 6.76 0.12 2.26
CA THR A 39 7.99 0.81 2.70
C THR A 39 8.72 0.06 3.82
N SER A 40 7.98 -0.46 4.80
CA SER A 40 8.55 -1.28 5.88
C SER A 40 9.22 -2.54 5.32
N LEU A 41 8.64 -3.14 4.27
CA LEU A 41 9.24 -4.27 3.57
C LEU A 41 10.56 -3.91 2.88
N ILE A 42 10.67 -2.72 2.28
CA ILE A 42 11.93 -2.23 1.69
C ILE A 42 13.01 -2.10 2.76
N LEU A 43 12.68 -1.47 3.90
CA LEU A 43 13.63 -1.26 5.00
C LEU A 43 14.09 -2.59 5.59
N PHE A 44 13.14 -3.51 5.80
CA PHE A 44 13.42 -4.86 6.24
C PHE A 44 14.35 -5.59 5.26
N CYS A 45 14.05 -5.51 3.96
CA CYS A 45 14.84 -6.15 2.93
C CYS A 45 16.24 -5.56 2.78
N SER A 46 16.40 -4.25 3.03
CA SER A 46 17.71 -3.59 3.06
C SER A 46 18.57 -4.10 4.21
N HIS A 47 17.97 -4.58 5.30
CA HIS A 47 18.70 -5.08 6.46
C HIS A 47 19.19 -6.53 6.29
N PHE A 48 18.65 -7.33 5.34
CA PHE A 48 19.12 -8.72 5.11
C PHE A 48 20.62 -8.79 4.85
N HIS A 49 21.17 -7.80 4.16
CA HIS A 49 22.59 -7.76 3.86
C HIS A 49 23.48 -7.54 5.11
N GLN A 50 22.95 -6.95 6.17
CA GLN A 50 23.70 -6.61 7.40
C GLN A 50 23.61 -7.68 8.48
N VAL A 51 22.74 -8.69 8.34
CA VAL A 51 22.40 -9.66 9.40
C VAL A 51 23.61 -10.43 9.94
N GLU A 52 24.48 -10.94 9.07
CA GLU A 52 25.61 -11.75 9.53
C GLU A 52 26.79 -10.88 10.00
N GLY A 53 26.98 -9.71 9.39
CA GLY A 53 27.96 -8.73 9.87
C GLY A 53 27.61 -8.23 11.26
N ASP A 54 26.37 -7.81 11.47
CA ASP A 54 25.86 -7.34 12.76
C ASP A 54 25.81 -8.45 13.82
N ARG A 55 25.57 -9.70 13.43
CA ARG A 55 25.66 -10.88 14.31
C ARG A 55 27.07 -11.12 14.82
N ASN A 56 28.07 -10.95 13.95
CA ASN A 56 29.48 -11.18 14.30
C ASN A 56 30.05 -10.10 15.24
N VAL A 57 29.42 -8.90 15.29
CA VAL A 57 29.74 -7.83 16.25
C VAL A 57 28.77 -7.75 17.44
N GLY A 58 27.84 -8.72 17.58
CA GLY A 58 26.94 -8.81 18.73
C GLY A 58 25.79 -7.79 18.78
N LYS A 59 25.44 -7.14 17.65
CA LYS A 59 24.30 -6.22 17.62
C LYS A 59 22.96 -6.96 17.71
N MET A 60 22.07 -6.48 18.56
CA MET A 60 20.73 -7.05 18.79
C MET A 60 19.68 -6.48 17.81
N SER A 61 19.94 -6.51 16.50
CA SER A 61 18.91 -6.10 15.53
C SER A 61 17.80 -7.17 15.43
N PRO A 62 16.53 -6.78 15.18
CA PRO A 62 15.42 -7.73 15.07
C PRO A 62 15.71 -8.86 14.08
N LEU A 63 16.41 -8.54 12.99
CA LEU A 63 16.76 -9.50 11.95
C LEU A 63 17.96 -10.39 12.32
N VAL A 64 18.88 -9.89 13.15
CA VAL A 64 19.99 -10.68 13.73
C VAL A 64 19.47 -11.80 14.65
N ARG A 65 18.39 -11.53 15.41
CA ARG A 65 17.73 -12.55 16.25
C ARG A 65 16.86 -13.53 15.46
N LEU A 66 16.25 -13.08 14.36
CA LEU A 66 15.37 -13.90 13.51
C LEU A 66 16.15 -14.85 12.59
N GLY A 67 17.28 -14.39 12.05
CA GLY A 67 18.01 -15.11 11.01
C GLY A 67 17.39 -14.95 9.62
N THR A 68 18.14 -15.25 8.57
CA THR A 68 17.73 -15.03 7.18
C THR A 68 16.55 -15.91 6.75
N GLU A 69 16.46 -17.12 7.28
CA GLU A 69 15.35 -18.06 7.03
C GLU A 69 14.02 -17.55 7.59
N ARG A 70 13.97 -17.13 8.87
CA ARG A 70 12.74 -16.53 9.40
C ARG A 70 12.46 -15.16 8.77
N GLY A 71 13.50 -14.44 8.37
CA GLY A 71 13.34 -13.19 7.63
C GLY A 71 12.60 -13.41 6.31
N SER A 72 12.93 -14.43 5.52
CA SER A 72 12.22 -14.71 4.26
C SER A 72 10.74 -15.04 4.49
N VAL A 73 10.45 -15.76 5.57
CA VAL A 73 9.07 -16.04 6.03
C VAL A 73 8.35 -14.74 6.40
N VAL A 74 9.00 -13.78 7.06
CA VAL A 74 8.42 -12.47 7.37
C VAL A 74 8.08 -11.70 6.08
N VAL A 75 8.95 -11.71 5.07
CA VAL A 75 8.67 -11.08 3.77
C VAL A 75 7.42 -11.69 3.11
N LYS A 76 7.32 -13.01 3.12
CA LYS A 76 6.15 -13.73 2.61
C LYS A 76 4.86 -13.32 3.31
N TRP A 77 4.86 -13.33 4.64
CA TRP A 77 3.69 -12.91 5.43
C TRP A 77 3.37 -11.43 5.22
N ALA A 78 4.36 -10.55 5.11
CA ALA A 78 4.14 -9.13 4.86
C ALA A 78 3.43 -8.89 3.53
N VAL A 79 3.84 -9.58 2.45
CA VAL A 79 3.17 -9.50 1.15
C VAL A 79 1.76 -10.08 1.21
N MET A 80 1.55 -11.21 1.91
CA MET A 80 0.22 -11.79 2.11
C MET A 80 -0.72 -10.87 2.90
N ILE A 81 -0.23 -10.26 3.98
CA ILE A 81 -0.97 -9.29 4.80
C ILE A 81 -1.33 -8.06 3.98
N LEU A 82 -0.40 -7.54 3.17
CA LEU A 82 -0.66 -6.40 2.30
C LEU A 82 -1.85 -6.64 1.36
N TYR A 83 -1.87 -7.78 0.65
CA TYR A 83 -2.99 -8.09 -0.25
C TYR A 83 -4.28 -8.43 0.50
N SER A 84 -4.18 -9.09 1.66
CA SER A 84 -5.35 -9.36 2.50
C SER A 84 -5.98 -8.07 3.01
N LEU A 85 -5.14 -7.11 3.41
CA LEU A 85 -5.56 -5.80 3.89
C LEU A 85 -6.13 -4.95 2.75
N LEU A 86 -5.52 -4.97 1.56
CA LEU A 86 -6.08 -4.34 0.35
C LEU A 86 -7.50 -4.84 0.07
N PHE A 87 -7.70 -6.17 0.16
CA PHE A 87 -9.02 -6.78 -0.04
C PHE A 87 -10.02 -6.39 1.06
N ALA A 88 -9.61 -6.45 2.34
CA ALA A 88 -10.45 -6.11 3.48
C ALA A 88 -10.88 -4.63 3.47
N ILE A 89 -9.94 -3.71 3.22
CA ILE A 89 -10.21 -2.28 3.07
C ILE A 89 -11.14 -2.04 1.88
N GLY A 90 -10.92 -2.75 0.78
CA GLY A 90 -11.79 -2.73 -0.37
C GLY A 90 -13.23 -3.15 -0.07
N LEU A 91 -13.40 -4.23 0.70
CA LEU A 91 -14.71 -4.72 1.12
C LEU A 91 -15.41 -3.75 2.08
N SER A 92 -14.64 -3.07 2.93
CA SER A 92 -15.15 -2.02 3.83
C SER A 92 -15.57 -0.73 3.12
N ARG A 93 -15.40 -0.63 1.79
CA ARG A 93 -15.62 0.55 0.95
C ARG A 93 -14.75 1.77 1.32
N ALA A 94 -13.74 1.59 2.16
CA ALA A 94 -12.77 2.64 2.48
C ALA A 94 -11.84 2.98 1.30
N LEU A 95 -11.62 2.03 0.37
CA LEU A 95 -10.96 2.28 -0.91
C LEU A 95 -11.92 2.00 -2.09
N PRO A 96 -11.83 2.77 -3.18
CA PRO A 96 -12.56 2.47 -4.41
C PRO A 96 -12.17 1.10 -5.00
N LEU A 97 -13.15 0.41 -5.59
CA LEU A 97 -12.93 -0.90 -6.23
C LEU A 97 -11.88 -0.87 -7.36
N SER A 98 -11.75 0.27 -8.05
CA SER A 98 -10.70 0.50 -9.06
C SER A 98 -9.30 0.36 -8.49
N CYS A 99 -9.08 0.76 -7.23
CA CYS A 99 -7.79 0.61 -6.57
C CYS A 99 -7.48 -0.86 -6.29
N ILE A 100 -8.47 -1.63 -5.80
CA ILE A 100 -8.30 -3.07 -5.56
C ILE A 100 -7.89 -3.76 -6.84
N PHE A 101 -8.60 -3.48 -7.94
CA PHE A 101 -8.33 -4.12 -9.23
C PHE A 101 -6.92 -3.80 -9.75
N LEU A 102 -6.53 -2.52 -9.79
CA LEU A 102 -5.22 -2.12 -10.28
C LEU A 102 -4.08 -2.60 -9.36
N CYS A 103 -4.24 -2.50 -8.04
CA CYS A 103 -3.24 -3.02 -7.10
C CYS A 103 -3.15 -4.55 -7.16
N ALA A 104 -4.25 -5.27 -7.38
CA ALA A 104 -4.23 -6.73 -7.56
C ALA A 104 -3.43 -7.16 -8.81
N MET A 105 -3.43 -6.35 -9.87
CA MET A 105 -2.57 -6.60 -11.05
C MET A 105 -1.07 -6.57 -10.72
N THR A 106 -0.66 -6.00 -9.58
CA THR A 106 0.74 -6.03 -9.12
C THR A 106 1.11 -7.33 -8.39
N SER A 107 0.15 -8.25 -8.18
CA SER A 107 0.36 -9.57 -7.56
C SER A 107 1.55 -10.37 -8.11
N PRO A 108 1.79 -10.50 -9.44
CA PRO A 108 2.96 -11.21 -9.95
C PRO A 108 4.29 -10.62 -9.47
N ILE A 109 4.36 -9.29 -9.27
CA ILE A 109 5.56 -8.63 -8.74
C ILE A 109 5.73 -8.94 -7.25
N GLY A 110 4.63 -8.99 -6.49
CA GLY A 110 4.67 -9.43 -5.09
C GLY A 110 5.17 -10.88 -4.96
N LYS A 111 4.70 -11.78 -5.82
CA LYS A 111 5.19 -13.18 -5.87
C LYS A 111 6.67 -13.25 -6.22
N LEU A 112 7.12 -12.43 -7.17
CA LEU A 112 8.53 -12.33 -7.55
C LEU A 112 9.42 -11.90 -6.37
N VAL A 113 8.96 -10.93 -5.56
CA VAL A 113 9.70 -10.52 -4.34
C VAL A 113 9.81 -11.69 -3.37
N VAL A 114 8.70 -12.39 -3.10
CA VAL A 114 8.68 -13.51 -2.15
C VAL A 114 9.58 -14.65 -2.62
N SER A 115 9.45 -15.09 -3.87
CA SER A 115 10.27 -16.17 -4.41
C SER A 115 11.75 -15.80 -4.44
N TYR A 116 12.07 -14.55 -4.83
CA TYR A 116 13.45 -14.08 -4.84
C TYR A 116 14.10 -14.13 -3.46
N VAL A 117 13.38 -13.67 -2.43
CA VAL A 117 13.88 -13.71 -1.05
C VAL A 117 13.93 -15.14 -0.52
N GLU A 118 12.91 -15.96 -0.74
CA GLU A 118 12.92 -17.38 -0.32
C GLU A 118 14.06 -18.18 -0.97
N GLU A 119 14.40 -17.93 -2.23
CA GLU A 119 15.49 -18.65 -2.92
C GLU A 119 16.89 -18.13 -2.56
N ASN A 120 17.03 -16.82 -2.34
CA ASN A 120 18.34 -16.16 -2.24
C ASN A 120 18.71 -15.71 -0.81
N HIS A 121 17.88 -15.93 0.21
CA HIS A 121 18.17 -15.54 1.61
C HIS A 121 19.45 -16.13 2.20
N LYS A 122 19.99 -17.21 1.61
CA LYS A 122 21.27 -17.83 2.02
C LYS A 122 22.48 -17.33 1.23
N ASP A 123 22.25 -16.69 0.08
CA ASP A 123 23.31 -16.21 -0.82
C ASP A 123 23.53 -14.71 -0.64
N LYS A 124 24.61 -14.36 0.08
CA LYS A 124 24.97 -12.96 0.41
C LYS A 124 25.19 -12.09 -0.83
N GLY A 125 25.66 -12.69 -1.92
CA GLY A 125 25.94 -11.99 -3.17
C GLY A 125 24.68 -11.64 -3.95
N LYS A 126 23.55 -12.32 -3.68
CA LYS A 126 22.28 -12.09 -4.37
C LYS A 126 21.25 -11.39 -3.49
N ILE A 127 21.27 -11.60 -2.17
CA ILE A 127 20.27 -11.05 -1.26
C ILE A 127 20.21 -9.52 -1.27
N PHE A 128 21.29 -8.83 -1.64
CA PHE A 128 21.30 -7.37 -1.78
C PHE A 128 20.28 -6.86 -2.82
N MET A 129 19.93 -7.70 -3.80
CA MET A 129 18.96 -7.35 -4.83
C MET A 129 17.51 -7.38 -4.31
N ALA A 130 17.24 -8.04 -3.19
CA ALA A 130 15.90 -8.10 -2.60
C ALA A 130 15.31 -6.71 -2.34
N LYS A 131 16.14 -5.75 -1.88
CA LYS A 131 15.69 -4.37 -1.67
C LYS A 131 15.21 -3.72 -2.97
N TYR A 132 15.89 -3.97 -4.10
CA TYR A 132 15.53 -3.40 -5.39
C TYR A 132 14.20 -3.98 -5.90
N TYR A 133 13.97 -5.28 -5.72
CA TYR A 133 12.67 -5.88 -6.02
C TYR A 133 11.55 -5.30 -5.15
N CYS A 134 11.80 -5.07 -3.85
CA CYS A 134 10.83 -4.42 -2.96
C CYS A 134 10.54 -2.97 -3.37
N VAL A 135 11.56 -2.21 -3.76
CA VAL A 135 11.40 -0.83 -4.26
C VAL A 135 10.57 -0.83 -5.55
N ARG A 136 10.85 -1.73 -6.49
CA ARG A 136 10.05 -1.88 -7.73
C ARG A 136 8.60 -2.24 -7.40
N PHE A 137 8.39 -3.16 -6.45
CA PHE A 137 7.06 -3.53 -6.00
C PHE A 137 6.31 -2.33 -5.40
N HIS A 138 6.93 -1.60 -4.48
CA HIS A 138 6.35 -0.39 -3.86
C HIS A 138 5.99 0.68 -4.90
N ALA A 139 6.89 0.97 -5.84
CA ALA A 139 6.64 1.96 -6.89
C ALA A 139 5.45 1.57 -7.77
N LEU A 140 5.38 0.31 -8.21
CA LEU A 140 4.26 -0.18 -9.02
C LEU A 140 2.95 -0.22 -8.24
N PHE A 141 2.98 -0.68 -6.98
CA PHE A 141 1.82 -0.73 -6.11
C PHE A 141 1.28 0.68 -5.82
N GLY A 142 2.16 1.63 -5.49
CA GLY A 142 1.81 3.02 -5.26
C GLY A 142 1.26 3.71 -6.51
N ALA A 143 1.87 3.48 -7.68
CA ALA A 143 1.37 3.99 -8.95
C ALA A 143 -0.03 3.43 -9.28
N ALA A 144 -0.24 2.12 -9.08
CA ALA A 144 -1.54 1.48 -9.25
C ALA A 144 -2.61 2.05 -8.30
N LEU A 145 -2.23 2.33 -7.05
CA LEU A 145 -3.11 2.93 -6.05
C LEU A 145 -3.54 4.34 -6.45
N VAL A 146 -2.59 5.18 -6.86
CA VAL A 146 -2.88 6.55 -7.33
C VAL A 146 -3.74 6.52 -8.58
N ALA A 147 -3.41 5.67 -9.56
CA ALA A 147 -4.22 5.50 -10.77
C ALA A 147 -5.65 5.08 -10.43
N GLY A 148 -5.82 4.13 -9.50
CA GLY A 148 -7.13 3.67 -9.05
C GLY A 148 -7.97 4.78 -8.41
N LEU A 149 -7.35 5.63 -7.59
CA LEU A 149 -8.00 6.79 -6.99
C LEU A 149 -8.42 7.80 -8.05
N ILE A 150 -7.54 8.12 -9.01
CA ILE A 150 -7.85 9.03 -10.12
C ILE A 150 -9.01 8.49 -10.95
N THR A 151 -8.98 7.20 -11.32
CA THR A 151 -10.08 6.55 -12.06
C THR A 151 -11.40 6.63 -11.29
N ALA A 152 -11.39 6.38 -9.98
CA ALA A 152 -12.59 6.50 -9.16
C ALA A 152 -13.16 7.92 -9.18
N ARG A 153 -12.30 8.95 -9.06
CA ARG A 153 -12.72 10.36 -9.13
C ARG A 153 -13.33 10.69 -10.48
N ILE A 154 -12.72 10.28 -11.58
CA ILE A 154 -13.25 10.50 -12.95
C ILE A 154 -14.61 9.80 -13.13
N LEU A 155 -14.76 8.57 -12.65
CA LEU A 155 -16.01 7.81 -12.76
C LEU A 155 -17.15 8.49 -11.99
N VAL A 156 -16.89 8.98 -10.77
CA VAL A 156 -17.88 9.75 -9.99
C VAL A 156 -18.25 11.05 -10.71
N THR A 157 -17.27 11.82 -11.17
CA THR A 157 -17.50 13.07 -11.91
C THR A 157 -18.21 12.87 -13.24
N LYS A 158 -18.12 11.69 -13.88
CA LYS A 158 -18.89 11.36 -15.10
C LYS A 158 -20.33 10.92 -14.84
N HIS A 159 -20.66 10.44 -13.65
CA HIS A 159 -22.02 10.00 -13.31
C HIS A 159 -22.90 11.14 -12.76
N ILE A 160 -22.31 12.11 -12.05
CA ILE A 160 -23.02 13.31 -11.54
C ILE A 160 -23.55 14.29 -12.63
N PRO A 161 -22.99 14.46 -13.84
CA PRO A 161 -23.49 15.42 -14.84
C PRO A 161 -24.85 15.04 -15.43
N LYS A 162 -25.32 13.80 -15.25
CA LYS A 162 -26.60 13.33 -15.80
C LYS A 162 -27.81 13.50 -14.88
N LEU A 163 -27.61 13.75 -13.58
CA LEU A 163 -28.73 13.87 -12.61
C LEU A 163 -29.20 15.30 -12.37
N VAL A 164 -28.45 16.31 -12.83
CA VAL A 164 -28.77 17.74 -12.64
C VAL A 164 -29.56 18.32 -13.83
N PHE A 165 -29.73 17.58 -14.92
CA PHE A 165 -30.41 18.02 -16.14
C PHE A 165 -31.68 17.21 -16.48
N GLN A 166 -32.37 16.63 -15.50
CA GLN A 166 -33.69 16.01 -15.70
C GLN A 166 -34.75 16.62 -14.78
#